data_AF-A0A4Q7VJG7-F1
#
_entry.id   AF-A0A4Q7VJG7-F1
#
_cell.length_a   1.000
_cell.length_b   1.000
_cell.length_c   1.000
_cell.angle_alpha   90.00
_cell.angle_beta   90.00
_cell.angle_gamma   90.00
#
_symmetry.space_group_name_H-M   'P 1'
#
loop_
_entity.id
_entity.type
_entity.pdbx_description
1 polymer ?
#
loop_
_entity_poly.entity_id
_entity_poly.type
_entity_poly.pdbx_seq_one_letter_code
_entity_poly.pdbx_strand_id
1 'polypeptide(L)'
;MTSENIYKSLVELYNKGITEKDPKIIREFLNDNTHMALKEEPRFFLDILQHRAAAFALFGELTEAGQEYAKGYSSCSTSGKWVYGLNWALQYMAEFSINRGKAKLNESLSQALPVLEQSEKDLVFDQYREFYQLALCNVKAFVLMSLGEKDKALETYKDCLFTPVPIPAYNDKESLQLLFAHYTKGLAVAIEYKDAELLNSLLKVISLDDALLQNEKNLFKLFYETLVSTFDMRAEFITEFNAMFKIKEGLKTVAPGFARFLSLIGEQDFDKLDVFFKDFK
;
A
#
# COMPACT_ATOMS: atom_id res chain seq x y z
N MET A 1 -23.35 -27.72 12.47
CA MET A 1 -22.97 -26.88 11.31
C MET A 1 -21.47 -27.09 11.11
N THR A 2 -21.00 -27.39 9.89
CA THR A 2 -19.57 -27.59 9.62
C THR A 2 -18.85 -26.25 9.47
N SER A 3 -17.52 -26.21 9.68
CA SER A 3 -16.71 -24.98 9.47
C SER A 3 -16.87 -24.43 8.06
N GLU A 4 -16.97 -25.31 7.06
CA GLU A 4 -17.19 -24.91 5.66
C GLU A 4 -18.56 -24.24 5.45
N ASN A 5 -19.61 -24.70 6.11
CA ASN A 5 -20.93 -24.08 6.02
C ASN A 5 -20.97 -22.70 6.69
N ILE A 6 -20.28 -22.56 7.84
CA ILE A 6 -20.12 -21.27 8.52
C ILE A 6 -19.38 -20.29 7.61
N TYR A 7 -18.24 -20.70 7.06
CA TYR A 7 -17.44 -19.89 6.15
C TYR A 7 -18.25 -19.43 4.93
N LYS A 8 -18.90 -20.35 4.20
CA LYS A 8 -19.72 -20.01 3.02
C LYS A 8 -20.84 -19.03 3.36
N SER A 9 -21.58 -19.28 4.45
CA SER A 9 -22.67 -18.40 4.89
C SER A 9 -22.18 -16.98 5.19
N LEU A 10 -21.02 -16.84 5.84
CA LEU A 10 -20.44 -15.54 6.16
C LEU A 10 -19.93 -14.80 4.92
N VAL A 11 -19.28 -15.51 3.99
CA VAL A 11 -18.83 -14.95 2.71
C VAL A 11 -20.03 -14.48 1.87
N GLU A 12 -21.09 -15.27 1.79
CA GLU A 12 -22.32 -14.91 1.08
C GLU A 12 -22.98 -13.67 1.69
N LEU A 13 -23.07 -13.60 3.02
CA LEU A 13 -23.65 -12.45 3.72
C LEU A 13 -22.84 -11.17 3.49
N TYR A 14 -21.50 -11.26 3.59
CA TYR A 14 -20.60 -10.15 3.26
C TYR A 14 -20.78 -9.68 1.81
N ASN A 15 -20.68 -10.60 0.85
CA ASN A 15 -20.79 -10.28 -0.57
C ASN A 15 -22.14 -9.68 -0.94
N LYS A 16 -23.22 -10.16 -0.32
CA LYS A 16 -24.56 -9.57 -0.48
C LYS A 16 -24.57 -8.13 0.02
N GLY A 17 -24.07 -7.88 1.23
CA GLY A 17 -23.99 -6.53 1.80
C GLY A 17 -23.19 -5.55 0.94
N ILE A 18 -22.02 -5.97 0.42
CA ILE A 18 -21.18 -5.16 -0.47
C ILE A 18 -21.87 -4.89 -1.81
N THR A 19 -22.46 -5.91 -2.43
CA THR A 19 -23.08 -5.83 -3.75
C THR A 19 -24.33 -4.95 -3.74
N GLU A 20 -25.19 -5.14 -2.74
CA GLU A 20 -26.42 -4.36 -2.56
C GLU A 20 -26.15 -2.98 -1.95
N LYS A 21 -24.93 -2.75 -1.43
CA LYS A 21 -24.53 -1.57 -0.66
C LYS A 21 -25.46 -1.33 0.55
N ASP A 22 -25.92 -2.40 1.19
CA ASP A 22 -26.85 -2.32 2.32
C ASP A 22 -26.09 -2.34 3.65
N PRO A 23 -26.02 -1.21 4.38
CA PRO A 23 -25.32 -1.15 5.66
C PRO A 23 -25.94 -2.06 6.73
N LYS A 24 -27.23 -2.41 6.65
CA LYS A 24 -27.87 -3.32 7.62
C LYS A 24 -27.33 -4.74 7.48
N ILE A 25 -27.19 -5.22 6.24
CA ILE A 25 -26.63 -6.55 5.95
C ILE A 25 -25.16 -6.60 6.36
N ILE A 26 -24.39 -5.53 6.09
CA ILE A 26 -22.99 -5.47 6.53
C ILE A 26 -22.91 -5.49 8.07
N ARG A 27 -23.82 -4.80 8.78
CA ARG A 27 -23.88 -4.85 10.25
C ARG A 27 -24.30 -6.22 10.78
N GLU A 28 -25.22 -6.91 10.10
CA GLU A 28 -25.58 -8.30 10.42
C GLU A 28 -24.33 -9.20 10.34
N PHE A 29 -23.58 -9.12 9.25
CA PHE A 29 -22.31 -9.82 9.08
C PHE A 29 -21.29 -9.48 10.19
N LEU A 30 -21.13 -8.20 10.53
CA LEU A 30 -20.22 -7.77 11.58
C LEU A 30 -20.64 -8.26 12.98
N ASN A 31 -21.95 -8.39 13.24
CA ASN A 31 -22.49 -8.87 14.51
C ASN A 31 -22.53 -10.41 14.62
N ASP A 32 -22.31 -11.13 13.52
CA ASP A 32 -22.24 -12.59 13.51
C ASP A 32 -20.93 -13.09 14.12
N ASN A 33 -21.02 -13.67 15.32
CA ASN A 33 -19.89 -14.20 16.08
C ASN A 33 -19.52 -15.65 15.72
N THR A 34 -20.22 -16.30 14.78
CA THR A 34 -19.93 -17.69 14.38
C THR A 34 -18.56 -17.85 13.74
N HIS A 35 -17.96 -16.78 13.21
CA HIS A 35 -16.59 -16.75 12.70
C HIS A 35 -15.56 -17.25 13.72
N MET A 36 -15.81 -17.09 15.02
CA MET A 36 -14.91 -17.56 16.07
C MET A 36 -14.79 -19.09 16.14
N ALA A 37 -15.78 -19.82 15.60
CA ALA A 37 -15.71 -21.27 15.48
C ALA A 37 -14.73 -21.74 14.37
N LEU A 38 -14.26 -20.83 13.51
CA LEU A 38 -13.34 -21.13 12.42
C LEU A 38 -11.86 -21.14 12.84
N LYS A 39 -11.52 -20.83 14.10
CA LYS A 39 -10.13 -20.66 14.58
C LYS A 39 -9.20 -21.83 14.27
N GLU A 40 -9.72 -23.06 14.34
CA GLU A 40 -8.96 -24.28 14.03
C GLU A 40 -8.74 -24.49 12.52
N GLU A 41 -9.35 -23.65 11.68
CA GLU A 41 -9.20 -23.62 10.22
C GLU A 41 -8.61 -22.25 9.80
N PRO A 42 -7.28 -22.03 9.97
CA PRO A 42 -6.67 -20.71 9.80
C PRO A 42 -6.99 -20.04 8.47
N ARG A 43 -7.08 -20.81 7.37
CA ARG A 43 -7.44 -20.27 6.06
C ARG A 43 -8.80 -19.56 6.08
N PHE A 44 -9.84 -20.21 6.61
CA PHE A 44 -11.18 -19.61 6.66
C PHE A 44 -11.25 -18.49 7.69
N PHE A 45 -10.60 -18.66 8.83
CA PHE A 45 -10.62 -17.66 9.90
C PHE A 45 -9.97 -16.35 9.45
N LEU A 46 -8.77 -16.41 8.88
CA LEU A 46 -8.03 -15.22 8.43
C LEU A 46 -8.75 -14.48 7.31
N ASP A 47 -9.40 -15.19 6.39
CA ASP A 47 -10.16 -14.58 5.30
C ASP A 47 -11.39 -13.82 5.81
N ILE A 48 -12.18 -14.44 6.69
CA ILE A 48 -13.33 -13.78 7.32
C ILE A 48 -12.90 -12.56 8.14
N LEU A 49 -11.80 -12.64 8.90
CA LEU A 49 -11.30 -11.49 9.65
C LEU A 49 -10.91 -10.31 8.74
N GLN A 50 -10.34 -10.59 7.56
CA GLN A 50 -10.04 -9.55 6.57
C GLN A 50 -11.32 -8.94 5.99
N HIS A 51 -12.35 -9.74 5.69
CA HIS A 51 -13.66 -9.22 5.27
C HIS A 51 -14.32 -8.37 6.36
N ARG A 52 -14.24 -8.79 7.63
CA ARG A 52 -14.75 -8.02 8.77
C ARG A 52 -14.01 -6.70 8.93
N ALA A 53 -12.68 -6.71 8.80
CA ALA A 53 -11.90 -5.49 8.87
C ALA A 53 -12.24 -4.51 7.73
N ALA A 54 -12.36 -5.01 6.49
CA ALA A 54 -12.80 -4.22 5.36
C ALA A 54 -14.21 -3.64 5.58
N ALA A 55 -15.14 -4.43 6.11
CA ALA A 55 -16.49 -3.98 6.44
C ALA A 55 -16.50 -2.89 7.53
N PHE A 56 -15.69 -3.01 8.58
CA PHE A 56 -15.51 -1.94 9.57
C PHE A 56 -14.94 -0.66 8.95
N ALA A 57 -13.96 -0.80 8.06
CA ALA A 57 -13.36 0.35 7.36
C ALA A 57 -14.39 1.12 6.51
N LEU A 58 -15.40 0.45 5.92
CA LEU A 58 -16.50 1.13 5.22
C LEU A 58 -17.33 2.06 6.11
N PHE A 59 -17.40 1.79 7.43
CA PHE A 59 -18.03 2.66 8.42
C PHE A 59 -17.06 3.66 9.06
N GLY A 60 -15.78 3.65 8.65
CA GLY A 60 -14.72 4.45 9.26
C GLY A 60 -14.32 3.99 10.67
N GLU A 61 -14.65 2.75 11.02
CA GLU A 61 -14.33 2.09 12.30
C GLU A 61 -12.95 1.40 12.19
N LEU A 62 -11.91 2.22 11.97
CA LEU A 62 -10.55 1.71 11.67
C LEU A 62 -9.88 1.02 12.86
N THR A 63 -10.26 1.40 14.08
CA THR A 63 -9.75 0.74 15.30
C THR A 63 -10.30 -0.68 15.39
N GLU A 64 -11.59 -0.84 15.13
CA GLU A 64 -12.29 -2.13 15.08
C GLU A 64 -11.75 -2.99 13.93
N ALA A 65 -11.49 -2.39 12.77
CA ALA A 65 -10.82 -3.08 11.67
C ALA A 65 -9.46 -3.64 12.09
N GLY A 66 -8.66 -2.83 12.81
CA GLY A 66 -7.39 -3.28 13.35
C GLY A 66 -7.51 -4.39 14.39
N GLN A 67 -8.54 -4.36 15.23
CA GLN A 67 -8.82 -5.42 16.20
C GLN A 67 -9.18 -6.75 15.52
N GLU A 68 -9.90 -6.73 14.39
CA GLU A 68 -10.18 -7.96 13.63
C GLU A 68 -8.88 -8.57 13.08
N TYR A 69 -7.98 -7.77 12.52
CA TYR A 69 -6.65 -8.27 12.13
C TYR A 69 -5.85 -8.82 13.32
N ALA A 70 -5.86 -8.13 14.46
CA ALA A 70 -5.14 -8.58 15.65
C ALA A 70 -5.55 -10.00 16.11
N LYS A 71 -6.84 -10.37 15.98
CA LYS A 71 -7.35 -11.71 16.32
C LYS A 71 -6.73 -12.82 15.47
N GLY A 72 -6.40 -12.52 14.22
CA GLY A 72 -5.88 -13.48 13.24
C GLY A 72 -4.36 -13.61 13.25
N TYR A 73 -3.65 -12.63 13.78
CA TYR A 73 -2.20 -12.51 13.62
C TYR A 73 -1.40 -13.75 14.07
N SER A 74 -1.82 -14.39 15.18
CA SER A 74 -1.18 -15.61 15.68
C SER A 74 -1.49 -16.86 14.87
N SER A 75 -2.55 -16.83 14.05
CA SER A 75 -2.97 -17.93 13.18
C SER A 75 -2.31 -17.88 11.80
N CYS A 76 -1.56 -16.82 11.49
CA CYS A 76 -0.83 -16.71 10.24
C CYS A 76 0.30 -17.74 10.14
N SER A 77 0.52 -18.28 8.94
CA SER A 77 1.73 -19.04 8.65
C SER A 77 2.96 -18.14 8.75
N THR A 78 4.13 -18.70 9.04
CA THR A 78 5.40 -17.96 9.04
C THR A 78 5.63 -17.20 7.73
N SER A 79 5.21 -17.77 6.59
CA SER A 79 5.40 -17.13 5.29
C SER A 79 4.39 -16.02 4.96
N GLY A 80 3.17 -16.10 5.50
CA GLY A 80 2.09 -15.15 5.22
C GLY A 80 1.97 -14.02 6.25
N LYS A 81 2.66 -14.11 7.38
CA LYS A 81 2.47 -13.22 8.53
C LYS A 81 2.83 -11.76 8.24
N TRP A 82 3.93 -11.52 7.51
CA TRP A 82 4.31 -10.17 7.11
C TRP A 82 3.31 -9.54 6.13
N VAL A 83 2.77 -10.34 5.19
CA VAL A 83 1.73 -9.90 4.24
C VAL A 83 0.46 -9.52 4.99
N TYR A 84 0.06 -10.35 5.96
CA TYR A 84 -1.11 -10.09 6.78
C TYR A 84 -0.96 -8.81 7.62
N GLY A 85 0.22 -8.58 8.20
CA GLY A 85 0.51 -7.33 8.92
C GLY A 85 0.59 -6.11 7.98
N LEU A 86 1.10 -6.26 6.76
CA LEU A 86 1.03 -5.21 5.74
C LEU A 86 -0.42 -4.84 5.42
N ASN A 87 -1.28 -5.83 5.14
CA ASN A 87 -2.71 -5.61 4.88
C ASN A 87 -3.43 -4.96 6.07
N TRP A 88 -3.06 -5.32 7.30
CA TRP A 88 -3.55 -4.66 8.50
C TRP A 88 -3.15 -3.18 8.52
N ALA A 89 -1.87 -2.87 8.35
CA ALA A 89 -1.39 -1.49 8.35
C ALA A 89 -2.08 -0.62 7.28
N LEU A 90 -2.35 -1.19 6.10
CA LEU A 90 -3.02 -0.50 5.00
C LEU A 90 -4.48 -0.11 5.33
N GLN A 91 -5.18 -0.81 6.23
CA GLN A 91 -6.54 -0.41 6.63
C GLN A 91 -6.58 1.01 7.19
N TYR A 92 -5.56 1.40 7.95
CA TYR A 92 -5.50 2.74 8.54
C TYR A 92 -5.36 3.85 7.48
N MET A 93 -4.87 3.51 6.28
CA MET A 93 -4.79 4.46 5.16
C MET A 93 -6.16 4.76 4.54
N ALA A 94 -7.20 4.00 4.85
CA ALA A 94 -8.57 4.33 4.43
C ALA A 94 -9.01 5.72 4.96
N GLU A 95 -8.37 6.23 6.02
CA GLU A 95 -8.62 7.59 6.54
C GLU A 95 -8.35 8.69 5.50
N PHE A 96 -7.50 8.48 4.50
CA PHE A 96 -7.34 9.42 3.39
C PHE A 96 -8.63 9.59 2.56
N SER A 97 -9.39 8.50 2.41
CA SER A 97 -10.66 8.51 1.69
C SER A 97 -11.81 9.01 2.56
N ILE A 98 -11.82 8.65 3.85
CA ILE A 98 -12.86 9.09 4.80
C ILE A 98 -12.70 10.58 5.11
N ASN A 99 -11.45 11.06 5.19
CA ASN A 99 -11.07 12.46 5.30
C ASN A 99 -11.74 13.21 6.48
N ARG A 100 -11.66 12.65 7.70
CA ARG A 100 -12.24 13.30 8.91
C ARG A 100 -11.34 14.38 9.51
N GLY A 101 -10.31 14.80 8.77
CA GLY A 101 -9.37 15.84 9.15
C GLY A 101 -8.05 15.31 9.73
N LYS A 102 -7.06 16.21 9.81
CA LYS A 102 -5.66 15.89 10.13
C LYS A 102 -5.46 15.16 11.47
N ALA A 103 -6.22 15.51 12.50
CA ALA A 103 -6.10 14.86 13.81
C ALA A 103 -6.48 13.37 13.74
N LYS A 104 -7.58 13.04 13.05
CA LYS A 104 -8.01 11.66 12.83
C LYS A 104 -7.09 10.90 11.88
N LEU A 105 -6.58 11.58 10.85
CA LEU A 105 -5.53 11.02 9.98
C LEU A 105 -4.30 10.62 10.79
N ASN A 106 -3.79 11.50 11.65
CA ASN A 106 -2.63 11.21 12.47
C ASN A 106 -2.89 10.06 13.46
N GLU A 107 -4.05 10.07 14.11
CA GLU A 107 -4.47 9.00 15.04
C GLU A 107 -4.50 7.63 14.33
N SER A 108 -5.13 7.54 13.15
CA SER A 108 -5.21 6.30 12.37
C SER A 108 -3.83 5.85 11.87
N LEU A 109 -3.09 6.74 11.22
CA LEU A 109 -1.78 6.42 10.63
C LEU A 109 -0.73 6.01 11.67
N SER A 110 -0.78 6.58 12.88
CA SER A 110 0.12 6.18 13.97
C SER A 110 -0.06 4.72 14.38
N GLN A 111 -1.26 4.15 14.21
CA GLN A 111 -1.51 2.74 14.50
C GLN A 111 -0.88 1.79 13.47
N ALA A 112 -0.58 2.27 12.26
CA ALA A 112 0.06 1.46 11.22
C ALA A 112 1.53 1.16 11.52
N LEU A 113 2.24 2.11 12.16
CA LEU A 113 3.68 2.02 12.39
C LEU A 113 4.13 0.77 13.17
N PRO A 114 3.59 0.45 14.37
CA PRO A 114 4.02 -0.74 15.11
C PRO A 114 3.71 -2.05 14.36
N VAL A 115 2.64 -2.05 13.55
CA VAL A 115 2.30 -3.21 12.71
C VAL A 115 3.32 -3.40 11.60
N LEU A 116 3.71 -2.32 10.91
CA LEU A 116 4.74 -2.36 9.86
C LEU A 116 6.11 -2.79 10.40
N GLU A 117 6.50 -2.29 11.58
CA GLU A 117 7.73 -2.71 12.26
C GLU A 117 7.73 -4.20 12.62
N GLN A 118 6.57 -4.73 13.01
CA GLN A 118 6.44 -6.15 13.27
C GLN A 118 6.45 -6.98 11.96
N SER A 119 5.79 -6.51 10.90
CA SER A 119 5.84 -7.15 9.58
C SER A 119 7.26 -7.25 9.03
N GLU A 120 8.10 -6.24 9.26
CA GLU A 120 9.50 -6.26 8.86
C GLU A 120 10.29 -7.37 9.56
N LYS A 121 10.06 -7.57 10.86
CA LYS A 121 10.65 -8.67 11.63
C LYS A 121 10.16 -10.05 11.18
N ASP A 122 8.93 -10.11 10.70
CA ASP A 122 8.27 -11.33 10.24
C ASP A 122 8.52 -11.64 8.75
N LEU A 123 9.37 -10.85 8.07
CA LEU A 123 9.74 -11.09 6.68
C LEU A 123 10.34 -12.48 6.49
N VAL A 124 9.90 -13.14 5.42
CA VAL A 124 10.45 -14.43 5.00
C VAL A 124 11.90 -14.27 4.54
N PHE A 125 12.68 -15.33 4.75
CA PHE A 125 14.05 -15.44 4.25
C PHE A 125 14.06 -16.23 2.94
N ASP A 126 13.80 -15.54 1.84
CA ASP A 126 13.89 -16.08 0.48
C ASP A 126 14.64 -15.13 -0.46
N GLN A 127 14.73 -15.51 -1.74
CA GLN A 127 15.44 -14.75 -2.78
C GLN A 127 14.83 -13.37 -3.08
N TYR A 128 13.60 -13.09 -2.65
CA TYR A 128 12.88 -11.85 -2.92
C TYR A 128 12.75 -10.95 -1.67
N ARG A 129 13.36 -11.34 -0.56
CA ARG A 129 13.25 -10.63 0.72
C ARG A 129 13.55 -9.14 0.63
N GLU A 130 14.57 -8.74 -0.12
CA GLU A 130 14.93 -7.32 -0.29
C GLU A 130 13.81 -6.50 -0.94
N PHE A 131 13.06 -7.10 -1.88
CA PHE A 131 11.91 -6.47 -2.50
C PHE A 131 10.72 -6.39 -1.55
N TYR A 132 10.51 -7.41 -0.71
CA TYR A 132 9.47 -7.34 0.32
C TYR A 132 9.79 -6.29 1.38
N GLN A 133 11.07 -6.15 1.75
CA GLN A 133 11.53 -5.09 2.64
C GLN A 133 11.28 -3.72 2.00
N LEU A 134 11.65 -3.53 0.73
CA LEU A 134 11.40 -2.27 0.02
C LEU A 134 9.90 -1.94 -0.05
N ALA A 135 9.03 -2.95 -0.24
CA ALA A 135 7.58 -2.75 -0.22
C ALA A 135 7.09 -2.23 1.15
N LEU A 136 7.54 -2.84 2.25
CA LEU A 136 7.23 -2.38 3.61
C LEU A 136 7.80 -0.98 3.88
N CYS A 137 9.03 -0.71 3.46
CA CYS A 137 9.68 0.59 3.59
C CYS A 137 8.90 1.68 2.84
N ASN A 138 8.43 1.40 1.63
CA ASN A 138 7.60 2.34 0.87
C ASN A 138 6.31 2.71 1.60
N VAL A 139 5.63 1.74 2.22
CA VAL A 139 4.43 2.01 3.01
C VAL A 139 4.77 2.79 4.29
N LYS A 140 5.79 2.35 5.03
CA LYS A 140 6.22 2.97 6.30
C LYS A 140 6.69 4.41 6.09
N ALA A 141 7.52 4.66 5.08
CA ALA A 141 8.01 6.00 4.75
C ALA A 141 6.85 6.92 4.33
N PHE A 142 5.88 6.42 3.58
CA PHE A 142 4.70 7.20 3.20
C PHE A 142 3.82 7.55 4.41
N VAL A 143 3.63 6.61 5.34
CA VAL A 143 2.93 6.86 6.61
C VAL A 143 3.67 7.92 7.43
N LEU A 144 4.99 7.80 7.60
CA LEU A 144 5.81 8.77 8.33
C LEU A 144 5.80 10.15 7.67
N MET A 145 5.89 10.21 6.34
CA MET A 145 5.74 11.45 5.59
C MET A 145 4.39 12.10 5.85
N SER A 146 3.32 11.32 5.82
CA SER A 146 1.97 11.81 6.06
C SER A 146 1.75 12.33 7.49
N LEU A 147 2.53 11.82 8.45
CA LEU A 147 2.56 12.30 9.83
C LEU A 147 3.45 13.56 10.01
N GLY A 148 4.21 13.96 8.99
CA GLY A 148 5.15 15.08 9.03
C GLY A 148 6.55 14.72 9.57
N GLU A 149 6.85 13.43 9.70
CA GLU A 149 8.10 12.89 10.27
C GLU A 149 9.15 12.69 9.17
N LYS A 150 9.63 13.78 8.56
CA LYS A 150 10.52 13.75 7.39
C LYS A 150 11.77 12.90 7.59
N ASP A 151 12.54 13.16 8.64
CA ASP A 151 13.84 12.49 8.82
C ASP A 151 13.67 10.98 9.01
N LYS A 152 12.65 10.56 9.77
CA LYS A 152 12.31 9.13 9.96
C LYS A 152 11.83 8.48 8.67
N ALA A 153 11.07 9.21 7.85
CA ALA A 153 10.59 8.71 6.57
C ALA A 153 11.76 8.40 5.63
N LEU A 154 12.76 9.29 5.55
CA LEU A 154 13.96 9.05 4.74
C LEU A 154 14.87 7.98 5.36
N GLU A 155 15.02 7.96 6.69
CA GLU A 155 15.81 6.95 7.40
C GLU A 155 15.31 5.51 7.18
N THR A 156 14.01 5.35 6.89
CA THR A 156 13.41 4.05 6.55
C THR A 156 14.08 3.37 5.34
N TYR A 157 14.73 4.13 4.47
CA TYR A 157 15.42 3.60 3.29
C TYR A 157 16.90 3.28 3.50
N LYS A 158 17.48 3.62 4.67
CA LYS A 158 18.93 3.55 4.90
C LYS A 158 19.52 2.15 4.69
N ASP A 159 18.77 1.12 5.07
CA ASP A 159 19.19 -0.28 4.96
C ASP A 159 18.56 -1.00 3.75
N CYS A 160 17.85 -0.26 2.88
CA CYS A 160 17.26 -0.84 1.68
C CYS A 160 18.30 -1.06 0.58
N LEU A 161 18.19 -2.19 -0.10
CA LEU A 161 18.92 -2.45 -1.33
C LEU A 161 18.05 -2.04 -2.53
N PHE A 162 18.61 -1.18 -3.40
CA PHE A 162 17.96 -0.73 -4.62
C PHE A 162 18.47 -1.53 -5.83
N THR A 163 18.23 -2.83 -5.78
CA THR A 163 18.55 -3.79 -6.83
C THR A 163 17.48 -3.76 -7.94
N PRO A 164 17.86 -3.78 -9.22
CA PRO A 164 16.90 -3.96 -10.31
C PRO A 164 16.11 -5.25 -10.16
N VAL A 165 14.80 -5.19 -10.34
CA VAL A 165 13.94 -6.38 -10.38
C VAL A 165 14.39 -7.27 -11.56
N PRO A 166 14.66 -8.56 -11.34
CA PRO A 166 15.04 -9.46 -12.42
C PRO A 166 13.96 -9.53 -13.51
N ILE A 167 14.33 -9.44 -14.78
CA ILE A 167 13.40 -9.49 -15.93
C ILE A 167 12.39 -10.66 -15.84
N PRO A 168 12.78 -11.89 -15.46
CA PRO A 168 11.81 -12.97 -15.30
C PRO A 168 10.73 -12.69 -14.25
N ALA A 169 11.10 -12.10 -13.11
CA ALA A 169 10.17 -11.74 -12.04
C ALA A 169 9.35 -10.48 -12.38
N TYR A 170 9.91 -9.58 -13.19
CA TYR A 170 9.18 -8.42 -13.69
C TYR A 170 8.04 -8.84 -14.63
N ASN A 171 8.32 -9.80 -15.52
CA ASN A 171 7.37 -10.30 -16.52
C ASN A 171 6.34 -11.29 -15.97
N ASP A 172 6.62 -11.91 -14.83
CA ASP A 172 5.67 -12.77 -14.14
C ASP A 172 4.69 -11.92 -13.30
N LYS A 173 3.40 -12.00 -13.66
CA LYS A 173 2.33 -11.22 -13.02
C LYS A 173 2.05 -11.62 -11.58
N GLU A 174 2.47 -12.81 -11.15
CA GLU A 174 2.30 -13.28 -9.78
C GLU A 174 3.51 -12.93 -8.89
N SER A 175 4.68 -12.75 -9.49
CA SER A 175 5.90 -12.41 -8.77
C SER A 175 5.90 -10.96 -8.31
N LEU A 176 6.29 -10.70 -7.06
CA LEU A 176 6.51 -9.35 -6.51
C LEU A 176 5.30 -8.39 -6.55
N GLN A 177 4.06 -8.89 -6.66
CA GLN A 177 2.85 -8.05 -6.70
C GLN A 177 2.81 -6.98 -5.59
N LEU A 178 3.18 -7.35 -4.35
CA LEU A 178 3.17 -6.41 -3.22
C LEU A 178 4.20 -5.28 -3.36
N LEU A 179 5.34 -5.52 -4.01
CA LEU A 179 6.31 -4.47 -4.32
C LEU A 179 5.67 -3.43 -5.24
N PHE A 180 5.13 -3.88 -6.37
CA PHE A 180 4.58 -3.00 -7.40
C PHE A 180 3.30 -2.30 -6.94
N ALA A 181 2.43 -2.98 -6.18
CA ALA A 181 1.24 -2.39 -5.57
C ALA A 181 1.59 -1.24 -4.61
N HIS A 182 2.75 -1.25 -3.97
CA HIS A 182 3.11 -0.22 -2.98
C HIS A 182 4.25 0.67 -3.42
N TYR A 183 4.70 0.52 -4.66
CA TYR A 183 5.82 1.27 -5.20
C TYR A 183 5.54 2.77 -5.32
N THR A 184 4.32 3.14 -5.74
CA THR A 184 3.89 4.54 -5.84
C THR A 184 3.99 5.28 -4.52
N LYS A 185 3.88 4.60 -3.38
CA LYS A 185 4.02 5.21 -2.05
C LYS A 185 5.46 5.67 -1.79
N GLY A 186 6.46 4.91 -2.26
CA GLY A 186 7.85 5.36 -2.23
C GLY A 186 8.14 6.52 -3.18
N LEU A 187 7.59 6.46 -4.41
CA LEU A 187 7.69 7.56 -5.36
C LEU A 187 7.06 8.84 -4.78
N ALA A 188 5.94 8.74 -4.06
CA ALA A 188 5.30 9.86 -3.40
C ALA A 188 6.21 10.52 -2.35
N VAL A 189 6.96 9.72 -1.57
CA VAL A 189 7.92 10.22 -0.58
C VAL A 189 9.05 11.00 -1.27
N ALA A 190 9.67 10.40 -2.30
CA ALA A 190 10.73 11.05 -3.04
C ALA A 190 10.27 12.35 -3.72
N ILE A 191 9.06 12.35 -4.29
CA ILE A 191 8.45 13.53 -4.92
C ILE A 191 8.13 14.62 -3.90
N GLU A 192 7.50 14.27 -2.78
CA GLU A 192 7.12 15.26 -1.76
C GLU A 192 8.35 15.96 -1.19
N TYR A 193 9.41 15.21 -0.91
CA TYR A 193 10.64 15.76 -0.37
C TYR A 193 11.61 16.28 -1.42
N LYS A 194 11.25 16.17 -2.71
CA LYS A 194 12.07 16.55 -3.85
C LYS A 194 13.47 15.93 -3.81
N ASP A 195 13.55 14.66 -3.37
CA ASP A 195 14.78 13.91 -3.16
C ASP A 195 15.15 13.17 -4.45
N ALA A 196 16.14 13.70 -5.17
CA ALA A 196 16.55 13.17 -6.47
C ALA A 196 17.27 11.82 -6.34
N GLU A 197 18.05 11.64 -5.27
CA GLU A 197 18.83 10.42 -5.04
C GLU A 197 17.91 9.24 -4.75
N LEU A 198 16.95 9.42 -3.85
CA LEU A 198 15.94 8.42 -3.55
C LEU A 198 15.09 8.13 -4.79
N LEU A 199 14.67 9.17 -5.53
CA LEU A 199 13.87 8.96 -6.74
C LEU A 199 14.62 8.12 -7.79
N ASN A 200 15.87 8.45 -8.08
CA ASN A 200 16.69 7.68 -9.02
C ASN A 200 16.90 6.23 -8.55
N SER A 201 17.13 6.04 -7.25
CA SER A 201 17.30 4.70 -6.67
C SER A 201 16.02 3.87 -6.82
N LEU A 202 14.84 4.47 -6.59
CA LEU A 202 13.56 3.83 -6.81
C LEU A 202 13.30 3.54 -8.30
N LEU A 203 13.60 4.48 -9.20
CA LEU A 203 13.42 4.26 -10.64
C LEU A 203 14.31 3.14 -11.18
N LYS A 204 15.55 3.02 -10.68
CA LYS A 204 16.47 1.94 -11.03
C LYS A 204 15.89 0.55 -10.75
N VAL A 205 15.21 0.36 -9.63
CA VAL A 205 14.66 -0.95 -9.24
C VAL A 205 13.60 -1.44 -10.24
N ILE A 206 12.76 -0.54 -10.77
CA ILE A 206 11.64 -0.89 -11.67
C ILE A 206 11.91 -0.56 -13.14
N SER A 207 13.12 -0.12 -13.49
CA SER A 207 13.53 0.08 -14.89
C SER A 207 13.81 -1.26 -15.55
N LEU A 208 13.32 -1.43 -16.79
CA LEU A 208 13.61 -2.60 -17.63
C LEU A 208 14.84 -2.42 -18.55
N ASP A 209 15.33 -1.19 -18.70
CA ASP A 209 16.37 -0.87 -19.68
C ASP A 209 17.55 -0.14 -19.01
N ASP A 210 18.70 -0.80 -18.98
CA ASP A 210 19.96 -0.21 -18.52
C ASP A 210 20.37 1.00 -19.38
N ALA A 211 19.98 1.04 -20.66
CA ALA A 211 20.25 2.18 -21.54
C ALA A 211 19.38 3.39 -21.21
N LEU A 212 18.20 3.22 -20.60
CA LEU A 212 17.40 4.34 -20.09
C LEU A 212 18.12 5.05 -18.95
N LEU A 213 18.81 4.30 -18.09
CA LEU A 213 19.59 4.83 -16.96
C LEU A 213 20.94 5.45 -17.38
N GLN A 214 21.50 5.04 -18.53
CA GLN A 214 22.80 5.51 -19.03
C GLN A 214 22.72 6.71 -19.99
N ASN A 215 21.53 7.06 -20.50
CA ASN A 215 21.36 8.23 -21.36
C ASN A 215 21.28 9.51 -20.52
N GLU A 216 21.90 10.61 -20.99
CA GLU A 216 21.72 11.97 -20.44
C GLU A 216 20.29 12.47 -20.69
N LYS A 217 19.31 11.92 -19.96
CA LYS A 217 17.93 12.39 -19.93
C LYS A 217 17.73 13.26 -18.70
N ASN A 218 16.85 14.25 -18.80
CA ASN A 218 16.41 14.96 -17.61
C ASN A 218 15.57 14.02 -16.71
N LEU A 219 15.53 14.32 -15.41
CA LEU A 219 14.91 13.46 -14.39
C LEU A 219 13.43 13.15 -14.69
N PHE A 220 12.69 14.14 -15.21
CA PHE A 220 11.28 13.94 -15.58
C PHE A 220 11.11 12.90 -16.69
N LYS A 221 11.93 12.96 -17.74
CA LYS A 221 11.84 12.00 -18.86
C LYS A 221 12.17 10.58 -18.41
N LEU A 222 13.21 10.41 -17.59
CA LEU A 222 13.54 9.11 -17.00
C LEU A 222 12.38 8.57 -16.16
N PHE A 223 11.81 9.41 -15.29
CA PHE A 223 10.65 9.07 -14.48
C PHE A 223 9.46 8.65 -15.36
N TYR A 224 9.09 9.47 -16.34
CA TYR A 224 7.92 9.23 -17.18
C TYR A 224 8.03 7.93 -17.98
N GLU A 225 9.15 7.70 -18.64
CA GLU A 225 9.38 6.48 -19.44
C GLU A 225 9.37 5.22 -18.56
N THR A 226 9.98 5.29 -17.37
CA THR A 226 9.95 4.18 -16.40
C THR A 226 8.51 3.88 -15.98
N LEU A 227 7.73 4.91 -15.61
CA LEU A 227 6.35 4.73 -15.19
C LEU A 227 5.48 4.14 -16.29
N VAL A 228 5.58 4.64 -17.53
CA VAL A 228 4.82 4.10 -18.68
C VAL A 228 5.11 2.60 -18.85
N SER A 229 6.39 2.22 -18.82
CA SER A 229 6.78 0.80 -18.92
C SER A 229 6.21 -0.04 -17.78
N THR A 230 6.21 0.48 -16.54
CA THR A 230 5.62 -0.22 -15.40
C THR A 230 4.09 -0.31 -15.50
N PHE A 231 3.41 0.74 -15.95
CA PHE A 231 1.96 0.72 -16.19
C PHE A 231 1.57 -0.37 -17.20
N ASP A 232 2.32 -0.51 -18.29
CA ASP A 232 2.01 -1.50 -19.33
C ASP A 232 2.16 -2.95 -18.84
N MET A 233 3.06 -3.18 -17.88
CA MET A 233 3.47 -4.52 -17.48
C MET A 233 2.83 -5.00 -16.17
N ARG A 234 2.48 -4.09 -15.25
CA ARG A 234 2.13 -4.40 -13.85
C ARG A 234 0.77 -3.78 -13.45
N ALA A 235 -0.30 -4.56 -13.49
CA ALA A 235 -1.67 -4.11 -13.26
C ALA A 235 -1.91 -3.54 -11.84
N GLU A 236 -1.23 -4.10 -10.85
CA GLU A 236 -1.27 -3.70 -9.45
C GLU A 236 -0.65 -2.33 -9.22
N PHE A 237 0.39 -1.96 -9.97
CA PHE A 237 0.95 -0.61 -9.97
C PHE A 237 -0.08 0.40 -10.49
N ILE A 238 -0.77 0.07 -11.59
CA ILE A 238 -1.84 0.91 -12.16
C ILE A 238 -2.95 1.13 -11.13
N THR A 239 -3.39 0.04 -10.50
CA THR A 239 -4.51 0.04 -9.56
C THR A 239 -4.22 0.97 -8.38
N GLU A 240 -3.02 0.86 -7.81
CA GLU A 240 -2.63 1.64 -6.65
C GLU A 240 -2.26 3.08 -6.99
N PHE A 241 -1.65 3.33 -8.15
CA PHE A 241 -1.47 4.70 -8.64
C PHE A 241 -2.82 5.41 -8.81
N ASN A 242 -3.81 4.72 -9.40
CA ASN A 242 -5.16 5.26 -9.55
C ASN A 242 -5.86 5.48 -8.21
N ALA A 243 -5.62 4.61 -7.21
CA ALA A 243 -6.13 4.82 -5.86
C ALA A 243 -5.55 6.11 -5.25
N MET A 244 -4.24 6.32 -5.36
CA MET A 244 -3.56 7.55 -4.91
C MET A 244 -4.07 8.79 -5.65
N PHE A 245 -4.28 8.68 -6.96
CA PHE A 245 -4.86 9.76 -7.77
C PHE A 245 -6.27 10.16 -7.32
N LYS A 246 -7.12 9.17 -6.95
CA LYS A 246 -8.48 9.42 -6.45
C LYS A 246 -8.48 10.16 -5.12
N ILE A 247 -7.49 9.94 -4.25
CA ILE A 247 -7.38 10.59 -2.94
C ILE A 247 -6.53 11.86 -2.94
N LYS A 248 -6.07 12.35 -4.11
CA LYS A 248 -5.13 13.49 -4.21
C LYS A 248 -5.55 14.75 -3.45
N GLU A 249 -6.86 14.99 -3.36
CA GLU A 249 -7.41 16.12 -2.60
C GLU A 249 -7.18 15.97 -1.09
N GLY A 250 -7.35 14.77 -0.54
CA GLY A 250 -7.02 14.46 0.85
C GLY A 250 -5.52 14.58 1.14
N LEU A 251 -4.67 14.26 0.14
CA LEU A 251 -3.22 14.34 0.25
C LEU A 251 -2.69 15.78 0.36
N LYS A 252 -3.40 16.81 -0.14
CA LYS A 252 -2.92 18.21 -0.12
C LYS A 252 -2.49 18.72 1.26
N THR A 253 -3.06 18.16 2.33
CA THR A 253 -2.78 18.58 3.70
C THR A 253 -1.49 18.00 4.28
N VAL A 254 -0.99 16.90 3.72
CA VAL A 254 0.17 16.16 4.25
C VAL A 254 1.28 15.93 3.22
N ALA A 255 0.92 15.92 1.94
CA ALA A 255 1.82 15.76 0.80
C ALA A 255 1.43 16.71 -0.36
N PRO A 256 1.49 18.04 -0.16
CA PRO A 256 1.11 19.02 -1.17
C PRO A 256 1.93 18.96 -2.45
N GLY A 257 3.23 18.64 -2.38
CA GLY A 257 4.09 18.46 -3.54
C GLY A 257 3.64 17.29 -4.40
N PHE A 258 3.38 16.14 -3.78
CA PHE A 258 2.88 14.96 -4.47
C PHE A 258 1.45 15.15 -5.01
N ALA A 259 0.56 15.80 -4.27
CA ALA A 259 -0.79 16.13 -4.74
C ALA A 259 -0.76 17.06 -5.98
N ARG A 260 0.17 18.03 -6.00
CA ARG A 260 0.41 18.88 -7.17
C ARG A 260 0.91 18.06 -8.36
N PHE A 261 1.88 17.17 -8.15
CA PHE A 261 2.36 16.25 -9.18
C PHE A 261 1.21 15.44 -9.80
N LEU A 262 0.37 14.81 -8.97
CA LEU A 262 -0.80 14.06 -9.46
C LEU A 262 -1.77 14.94 -10.26
N SER A 263 -1.94 16.21 -9.87
CA SER A 263 -2.78 17.15 -10.62
C SER A 263 -2.20 17.46 -12.00
N LEU A 264 -0.89 17.72 -12.09
CA LEU A 264 -0.21 17.97 -13.36
C LEU A 264 -0.24 16.75 -14.30
N ILE A 265 -0.11 15.53 -13.75
CA ILE A 265 -0.30 14.29 -14.52
C ILE A 265 -1.71 14.21 -15.10
N GLY A 266 -2.74 14.54 -14.30
CA GLY A 266 -4.13 14.54 -14.77
C GLY A 266 -4.42 15.59 -15.84
N GLU A 267 -3.73 16.73 -15.79
CA GLU A 267 -3.79 17.80 -16.80
C GLU A 267 -3.00 17.46 -18.07
N GLN A 268 -2.13 16.44 -18.02
CA GLN A 268 -1.16 16.10 -19.06
C GLN A 268 -0.22 17.28 -19.41
N ASP A 269 0.09 18.13 -18.42
CA ASP A 269 0.93 19.32 -18.60
C ASP A 269 2.43 18.96 -18.44
N PHE A 270 3.01 18.40 -19.50
CA PHE A 270 4.40 17.92 -19.50
C PHE A 270 5.43 19.03 -19.32
N ASP A 271 5.15 20.26 -19.75
CA ASP A 271 6.05 21.40 -19.57
C ASP A 271 6.12 21.80 -18.09
N LYS A 272 4.97 21.84 -17.40
CA LYS A 272 4.96 22.10 -15.96
C LYS A 272 5.53 20.94 -15.14
N LEU A 273 5.38 19.70 -15.61
CA LEU A 273 6.06 18.56 -14.99
C LEU A 273 7.58 18.68 -15.12
N ASP A 274 8.10 19.00 -16.31
CA ASP A 274 9.53 19.23 -16.50
C ASP A 274 10.06 20.31 -15.54
N VAL A 275 9.34 21.43 -15.41
CA VAL A 275 9.67 22.49 -14.44
C VAL A 275 9.57 22.01 -13.00
N PHE A 276 8.56 21.21 -12.66
CA PHE A 276 8.38 20.66 -11.32
C PHE A 276 9.58 19.80 -10.88
N PHE A 277 10.14 19.00 -11.78
CA PHE A 277 11.29 18.13 -11.49
C PHE A 277 12.63 18.88 -11.44
N LYS A 278 12.74 20.10 -11.99
CA LYS A 278 13.99 20.91 -11.92
C LYS A 278 14.35 21.34 -10.50
N ASP A 279 13.38 21.36 -9.59
CA ASP A 279 13.59 21.76 -8.19
C ASP A 279 14.10 20.62 -7.30
N PHE A 280 14.26 19.41 -7.84
CA PHE A 280 14.73 18.25 -7.07
C PHE A 280 16.22 18.39 -6.74
N LYS A 281 16.58 17.96 -5.53
CA LYS A 281 17.93 18.09 -4.96
C LYS A 281 18.50 16.73 -4.57
#